data_AF-A0A945N8W1-F1
#
_entry.id   AF-A0A945N8W1-F1
#
_cell.length_a   1.000
_cell.length_b   1.000
_cell.length_c   1.000
_cell.angle_alpha   90.00
_cell.angle_beta   90.00
_cell.angle_gamma   90.00
#
_symmetry.space_group_name_H-M   'P 1'
#
loop_
_entity.id
_entity.type
_entity.pdbx_description
1 polymer ?
#
loop_
_entity_poly.entity_id
_entity_poly.type
_entity_poly.pdbx_seq_one_letter_code
_entity_poly.pdbx_strand_id
1 'polypeptide(L)'
;MTDASDIIATLNFDPDALREKYRLERDKRIRVAGNQQYLEVDGDFSNYIDDPYGAAIESRDPMTDTVDVVIIGGGFGGLISGARLKEAGINSVRIIEKGSDFGGTWYWNRYPGAACDTESYVYLPLCDALGIVPTEKYAQGPEIFAHSQHIARHYDLYQNACLQTQVTDLQWDEAGRHWLIKTDRG
;
A
#
# COMPACT_ATOMS: atom_id res chain seq x y z
N MET A 1 25.07 -1.12 -34.58
CA MET A 1 25.05 -1.95 -33.37
C MET A 1 26.50 -2.05 -32.91
N THR A 2 26.84 -1.39 -31.80
CA THR A 2 28.18 -1.43 -31.22
C THR A 2 28.39 -2.80 -30.60
N ASP A 3 29.51 -3.45 -30.86
CA ASP A 3 29.81 -4.78 -30.33
C ASP A 3 29.99 -4.70 -28.80
N ALA A 4 29.57 -5.73 -28.06
CA ALA A 4 29.75 -5.78 -26.61
C ALA A 4 31.24 -5.73 -26.23
N SER A 5 32.12 -6.24 -27.09
CA SER A 5 33.57 -6.14 -26.93
C SER A 5 34.08 -4.69 -26.99
N ASP A 6 33.50 -3.87 -27.87
CA ASP A 6 33.88 -2.46 -28.02
C ASP A 6 33.47 -1.66 -26.78
N ILE A 7 32.33 -2.01 -26.16
CA ILE A 7 31.88 -1.40 -24.91
C ILE A 7 32.83 -1.76 -23.78
N ILE A 8 33.21 -3.04 -23.64
CA ILE A 8 34.12 -3.50 -22.57
C ILE A 8 35.48 -2.80 -22.67
N ALA A 9 36.00 -2.59 -23.87
CA ALA A 9 37.27 -1.89 -24.08
C ALA A 9 37.24 -0.41 -23.68
N THR A 10 36.05 0.20 -23.55
CA THR A 10 35.87 1.60 -23.13
C THR A 10 35.61 1.78 -21.64
N LEU A 11 35.45 0.68 -20.88
CA LEU A 11 35.20 0.77 -19.45
C LEU A 11 36.49 1.12 -18.69
N ASN A 12 36.37 1.99 -17.69
CA ASN A 12 37.47 2.32 -16.78
C ASN A 12 37.60 1.35 -15.59
N PHE A 13 36.92 0.19 -15.66
CA PHE A 13 36.95 -0.86 -14.65
C PHE A 13 36.82 -2.25 -15.29
N ASP A 14 37.25 -3.28 -14.57
CA ASP A 14 37.07 -4.69 -14.97
C ASP A 14 35.65 -5.17 -14.59
N PRO A 15 34.77 -5.44 -15.57
CA PRO A 15 33.40 -5.88 -15.31
C PRO A 15 33.33 -7.29 -14.70
N ASP A 16 34.31 -8.16 -14.96
CA ASP A 16 34.33 -9.51 -14.39
C ASP A 16 34.77 -9.49 -12.94
N ALA A 17 35.76 -8.67 -12.60
CA ALA A 17 36.11 -8.42 -11.19
C ALA A 17 34.93 -7.82 -10.40
N LEU A 18 34.17 -6.90 -10.99
CA LEU A 18 32.97 -6.34 -10.36
C LEU A 18 31.89 -7.40 -10.12
N ARG A 19 31.63 -8.27 -11.12
CA ARG A 19 30.70 -9.39 -10.99
C ARG A 19 31.13 -10.37 -9.91
N GLU A 20 32.42 -10.64 -9.81
CA GLU A 20 32.94 -11.53 -8.76
C GLU A 20 32.75 -10.93 -7.37
N LYS A 21 33.01 -9.63 -7.20
CA LYS A 21 32.69 -8.92 -5.96
C LYS A 21 31.20 -9.03 -5.59
N TYR A 22 30.30 -8.90 -6.56
CA TYR A 22 28.86 -9.09 -6.32
C TYR A 22 28.51 -10.52 -5.88
N ARG A 23 29.13 -11.54 -6.48
CA ARG A 23 28.95 -12.94 -6.05
C ARG A 23 29.41 -13.15 -4.62
N LEU A 24 30.61 -12.69 -4.28
CA LEU A 24 31.15 -12.79 -2.92
C LEU A 24 30.26 -12.10 -1.88
N GLU A 25 29.72 -10.92 -2.19
CA GLU A 25 28.80 -10.21 -1.28
C GLU A 25 27.42 -10.88 -1.16
N ARG A 26 26.89 -11.42 -2.27
CA ARG A 26 25.65 -12.22 -2.25
C ARG A 26 25.83 -13.45 -1.37
N ASP A 27 26.92 -14.21 -1.59
CA ASP A 27 27.14 -15.52 -0.95
C ASP A 27 27.30 -15.41 0.57
N LYS A 28 27.79 -14.27 1.10
CA LYS A 28 27.77 -13.97 2.55
C LYS A 28 26.38 -13.96 3.18
N ARG A 29 25.33 -13.74 2.39
CA ARG A 29 23.95 -13.50 2.85
C ARG A 29 22.96 -14.57 2.40
N ILE A 30 23.39 -15.54 1.60
CA ILE A 30 22.54 -16.66 1.21
C ILE A 30 22.23 -17.49 2.46
N ARG A 31 20.95 -17.56 2.82
CA ARG A 31 20.47 -18.42 3.91
C ARG A 31 19.65 -19.56 3.34
N VAL A 32 19.97 -20.79 3.74
CA VAL A 32 19.26 -22.01 3.31
C VAL A 32 17.76 -21.95 3.65
N ALA A 33 17.41 -21.33 4.79
CA ALA A 33 16.03 -21.16 5.22
C ALA A 33 15.18 -20.27 4.28
N GLY A 34 15.80 -19.46 3.40
CA GLY A 34 15.06 -18.56 2.53
C GLY A 34 14.10 -17.66 3.32
N ASN A 35 12.82 -17.62 2.94
CA ASN A 35 11.81 -16.82 3.64
C ASN A 35 11.45 -17.35 5.03
N GLN A 36 11.73 -18.63 5.33
CA GLN A 36 11.47 -19.21 6.65
C GLN A 36 12.42 -18.68 7.74
N GLN A 37 13.39 -17.84 7.37
CA GLN A 37 14.23 -17.13 8.33
C GLN A 37 13.46 -16.03 9.09
N TYR A 38 12.32 -15.59 8.57
CA TYR A 38 11.46 -14.59 9.20
C TYR A 38 10.33 -15.29 9.96
N LEU A 39 10.02 -14.76 11.14
CA LEU A 39 8.90 -15.20 11.94
C LEU A 39 7.76 -14.21 11.78
N GLU A 40 6.53 -14.71 11.74
CA GLU A 40 5.37 -13.86 11.88
C GLU A 40 5.34 -13.24 13.27
N VAL A 41 4.73 -12.07 13.36
CA VAL A 41 4.60 -11.32 14.60
C VAL A 41 3.34 -11.84 15.30
N ASP A 42 3.49 -12.94 16.03
CA ASP A 42 2.42 -13.66 16.74
C ASP A 42 2.68 -13.76 18.25
N GLY A 43 1.76 -14.40 18.98
CA GLY A 43 1.88 -14.65 20.42
C GLY A 43 2.12 -13.37 21.24
N ASP A 44 3.18 -13.40 22.06
CA ASP A 44 3.60 -12.28 22.92
C ASP A 44 3.98 -11.01 22.15
N PHE A 45 4.19 -11.10 20.84
CA PHE A 45 4.58 -9.99 19.98
C PHE A 45 3.46 -9.49 19.07
N SER A 46 2.28 -10.12 19.10
CA SER A 46 1.15 -9.76 18.24
C SER A 46 0.75 -8.28 18.32
N ASN A 47 0.98 -7.61 19.45
CA ASN A 47 0.68 -6.20 19.62
C ASN A 47 1.53 -5.26 18.75
N TYR A 48 2.66 -5.72 18.18
CA TYR A 48 3.48 -4.90 17.29
C TYR A 48 2.83 -4.63 15.93
N ILE A 49 1.78 -5.38 15.56
CA ILE A 49 1.01 -5.17 14.33
C ILE A 49 -0.34 -4.50 14.57
N ASP A 50 -0.61 -4.10 15.82
CA ASP A 50 -1.78 -3.30 16.17
C ASP A 50 -1.63 -1.87 15.67
N ASP A 51 -2.76 -1.17 15.53
CA ASP A 51 -2.79 0.23 15.15
C ASP A 51 -2.35 1.14 16.32
N PRO A 52 -1.16 1.76 16.26
CA PRO A 52 -0.70 2.62 17.35
C PRO A 52 -1.29 4.04 17.27
N TYR A 53 -1.99 4.37 16.18
CA TYR A 53 -2.52 5.71 15.91
C TYR A 53 -4.04 5.78 15.99
N GLY A 54 -4.71 4.64 15.82
CA GLY A 54 -6.15 4.55 15.84
C GLY A 54 -6.73 4.95 17.19
N ALA A 55 -7.87 5.66 17.15
CA ALA A 55 -8.70 5.83 18.34
C ALA A 55 -9.24 4.46 18.80
N ALA A 56 -9.65 4.39 20.07
CA ALA A 56 -10.35 3.22 20.59
C ALA A 56 -11.50 2.84 19.65
N ILE A 57 -11.57 1.57 19.28
CA ILE A 57 -12.57 1.08 18.33
C ILE A 57 -13.94 1.23 18.97
N GLU A 58 -14.76 2.11 18.42
CA GLU A 58 -16.15 2.23 18.85
C GLU A 58 -16.89 0.94 18.48
N SER A 59 -17.66 0.39 19.43
CA SER A 59 -18.48 -0.79 19.16
C SER A 59 -19.53 -0.43 18.11
N ARG A 60 -19.44 -1.10 16.96
CA ARG A 60 -20.44 -1.04 15.88
C ARG A 60 -20.95 -2.45 15.59
N ASP A 61 -22.20 -2.55 15.15
CA ASP A 61 -22.75 -3.83 14.72
C ASP A 61 -22.00 -4.36 13.48
N PRO A 62 -21.92 -5.70 13.32
CA PRO A 62 -21.43 -6.30 12.09
C PRO A 62 -22.20 -5.78 10.88
N MET A 63 -21.49 -5.61 9.76
CA MET A 63 -22.10 -5.20 8.50
C MET A 63 -22.31 -6.44 7.63
N THR A 64 -23.52 -6.60 7.09
CA THR A 64 -23.82 -7.65 6.12
C THR A 64 -24.54 -7.01 4.95
N ASP A 65 -23.84 -6.90 3.82
CA ASP A 65 -24.35 -6.27 2.61
C ASP A 65 -23.78 -6.89 1.33
N THR A 66 -24.30 -6.44 0.19
CA THR A 66 -23.82 -6.82 -1.13
C THR A 66 -23.58 -5.54 -1.92
N VAL A 67 -22.38 -5.42 -2.49
CA VAL A 67 -21.96 -4.29 -3.31
C VAL A 67 -21.42 -4.79 -4.65
N ASP A 68 -21.35 -3.91 -5.64
CA ASP A 68 -20.85 -4.27 -6.97
C ASP A 68 -19.34 -4.47 -6.97
N VAL A 69 -18.61 -3.69 -6.16
CA VAL A 69 -17.15 -3.75 -6.06
C VAL A 69 -16.67 -3.65 -4.61
N VAL A 70 -15.74 -4.53 -4.22
CA VAL A 70 -15.00 -4.42 -2.97
C VAL A 70 -13.54 -4.08 -3.25
N ILE A 71 -13.01 -3.09 -2.54
CA ILE A 71 -11.62 -2.67 -2.57
C ILE A 71 -11.02 -3.01 -1.20
N ILE A 72 -9.96 -3.80 -1.17
CA ILE A 72 -9.23 -4.13 0.06
C ILE A 72 -7.99 -3.22 0.13
N GLY A 73 -7.96 -2.35 1.14
CA GLY A 73 -6.91 -1.38 1.38
C GLY A 73 -7.31 0.07 1.08
N GLY A 74 -7.04 0.95 2.03
CA GLY A 74 -7.24 2.41 1.97
C GLY A 74 -5.97 3.19 1.61
N GLY A 75 -4.96 2.54 1.03
CA GLY A 75 -3.78 3.22 0.46
C GLY A 75 -4.06 3.84 -0.91
N PHE A 76 -3.01 4.38 -1.56
CA PHE A 76 -3.15 5.00 -2.89
C PHE A 76 -3.82 4.11 -3.94
N GLY A 77 -3.54 2.80 -3.96
CA GLY A 77 -4.22 1.88 -4.88
C GLY A 77 -5.74 1.87 -4.70
N GLY A 78 -6.20 1.81 -3.45
CA GLY A 78 -7.63 1.84 -3.14
C GLY A 78 -8.26 3.22 -3.35
N LEU A 79 -7.54 4.29 -3.02
CA LEU A 79 -7.97 5.68 -3.25
C LEU A 79 -8.15 5.99 -4.74
N ILE A 80 -7.18 5.62 -5.57
CA ILE A 80 -7.27 5.79 -7.03
C ILE A 80 -8.41 4.95 -7.58
N SER A 81 -8.53 3.68 -7.17
CA SER A 81 -9.60 2.79 -7.62
C SER A 81 -10.98 3.35 -7.26
N GLY A 82 -11.17 3.78 -6.00
CA GLY A 82 -12.40 4.40 -5.53
C GLY A 82 -12.74 5.69 -6.29
N ALA A 83 -11.75 6.57 -6.49
CA ALA A 83 -11.92 7.79 -7.27
C ALA A 83 -12.39 7.50 -8.72
N ARG A 84 -11.75 6.54 -9.40
CA ARG A 84 -12.10 6.17 -10.77
C ARG A 84 -13.48 5.51 -10.88
N LEU A 85 -13.87 4.69 -9.90
CA LEU A 85 -15.23 4.13 -9.85
C LEU A 85 -16.28 5.23 -9.64
N LYS A 86 -16.00 6.20 -8.74
CA LYS A 86 -16.87 7.35 -8.49
C LYS A 86 -17.07 8.20 -9.75
N GLU A 87 -15.99 8.52 -10.45
CA GLU A 87 -16.02 9.24 -11.73
C GLU A 87 -16.80 8.48 -12.82
N ALA A 88 -16.70 7.15 -12.83
CA ALA A 88 -17.46 6.28 -13.73
C ALA A 88 -18.94 6.12 -13.35
N GLY A 89 -19.39 6.73 -12.24
CA GLY A 89 -20.76 6.63 -11.74
C GLY A 89 -21.08 5.32 -10.99
N ILE A 90 -20.07 4.52 -10.67
CA ILE A 90 -20.21 3.27 -9.90
C ILE A 90 -20.12 3.62 -8.41
N ASN A 91 -21.28 3.61 -7.75
CA ASN A 91 -21.40 4.05 -6.34
C ASN A 91 -21.54 2.88 -5.34
N SER A 92 -21.95 1.70 -5.80
CA SER A 92 -22.08 0.48 -4.99
C SER A 92 -20.69 -0.13 -4.76
N VAL A 93 -19.91 0.52 -3.89
CA VAL A 93 -18.52 0.17 -3.61
C VAL A 93 -18.33 0.07 -2.10
N ARG A 94 -17.50 -0.89 -1.65
CA ARG A 94 -17.04 -0.97 -0.27
C ARG A 94 -15.52 -0.96 -0.24
N ILE A 95 -14.93 -0.04 0.52
CA ILE A 95 -13.49 -0.03 0.81
C ILE A 95 -13.29 -0.62 2.20
N ILE A 96 -12.46 -1.64 2.36
CA ILE A 96 -12.17 -2.26 3.67
C ILE A 96 -10.71 -1.96 4.01
N GLU A 97 -10.46 -1.32 5.16
CA GLU A 97 -9.12 -0.94 5.61
C GLU A 97 -8.92 -1.30 7.09
N LYS A 98 -7.79 -1.92 7.39
CA LYS A 98 -7.42 -2.33 8.75
C LYS A 98 -7.14 -1.12 9.65
N GLY A 99 -6.52 -0.08 9.10
CA GLY A 99 -6.20 1.15 9.83
C GLY A 99 -7.43 1.99 10.12
N SER A 100 -7.30 2.95 11.03
CA SER A 100 -8.40 3.85 11.39
C SER A 100 -8.61 5.02 10.43
N ASP A 101 -7.85 5.11 9.33
CA ASP A 101 -7.99 6.15 8.30
C ASP A 101 -7.36 5.69 6.97
N PHE A 102 -7.61 6.43 5.89
CA PHE A 102 -6.96 6.24 4.60
C PHE A 102 -5.49 6.66 4.62
N GLY A 103 -4.66 6.01 3.81
CA GLY A 103 -3.25 6.36 3.63
C GLY A 103 -2.36 5.14 3.43
N GLY A 104 -2.82 3.96 3.85
CA GLY A 104 -2.06 2.71 3.72
C GLY A 104 -0.67 2.88 4.31
N THR A 105 0.38 2.68 3.51
CA THR A 105 1.78 2.91 3.93
C THR A 105 1.96 4.22 4.70
N TRP A 106 1.35 5.33 4.26
CA TRP A 106 1.51 6.65 4.86
C TRP A 106 0.63 6.88 6.09
N TYR A 107 -0.39 6.04 6.30
CA TYR A 107 -1.09 5.95 7.57
C TYR A 107 -0.23 5.23 8.62
N TRP A 108 0.35 4.09 8.27
CA TRP A 108 1.07 3.19 9.18
C TRP A 108 2.50 3.64 9.49
N ASN A 109 3.20 4.31 8.57
CA ASN A 109 4.60 4.70 8.75
C ASN A 109 4.71 6.19 9.11
N ARG A 110 4.78 6.49 10.42
CA ARG A 110 4.97 7.86 10.94
C ARG A 110 6.24 8.01 11.77
N TYR A 111 7.28 7.22 11.46
CA TYR A 111 8.58 7.37 12.10
C TYR A 111 9.24 8.70 11.69
N PRO A 112 10.08 9.32 12.55
CA PRO A 112 10.75 10.57 12.24
C PRO A 112 11.60 10.47 10.97
N GLY A 113 11.37 11.38 10.02
CA GLY A 113 12.09 11.41 8.74
C GLY A 113 11.51 10.51 7.64
N ALA A 114 10.32 9.92 7.84
CA ALA A 114 9.64 9.21 6.75
C ALA A 114 9.35 10.18 5.58
N ALA A 115 9.70 9.76 4.36
CA ALA A 115 9.52 10.51 3.12
C ALA A 115 9.45 9.55 1.93
N CYS A 116 8.91 10.01 0.80
CA CYS A 116 9.00 9.25 -0.44
C CYS A 116 10.43 9.32 -1.02
N ASP A 117 10.84 8.27 -1.73
CA ASP A 117 12.13 8.20 -2.44
C ASP A 117 12.01 8.57 -3.94
N THR A 118 10.78 8.69 -4.43
CA THR A 118 10.42 9.12 -5.77
C THR A 118 10.00 10.58 -5.72
N GLU A 119 10.31 11.34 -6.76
CA GLU A 119 9.90 12.75 -6.85
C GLU A 119 8.39 12.91 -6.67
N SER A 120 7.98 13.82 -5.77
CA SER A 120 6.60 13.95 -5.29
C SER A 120 5.60 14.18 -6.41
N TYR A 121 5.95 14.98 -7.42
CA TYR A 121 5.06 15.25 -8.57
C TYR A 121 4.72 14.00 -9.38
N VAL A 122 5.62 13.01 -9.38
CA VAL A 122 5.43 11.73 -10.09
C VAL A 122 4.77 10.71 -9.17
N TYR A 123 5.05 10.77 -7.87
CA TYR A 123 4.60 9.80 -6.88
C TYR A 123 3.19 10.06 -6.36
N LEU A 124 2.82 11.33 -6.11
CA LEU A 124 1.53 11.68 -5.52
C LEU A 124 0.42 11.61 -6.57
N PRO A 125 -0.59 10.75 -6.37
CA PRO A 125 -1.64 10.57 -7.37
C PRO A 125 -2.63 11.73 -7.32
N LEU A 126 -3.29 12.01 -8.45
CA LEU A 126 -4.43 12.93 -8.54
C LEU A 126 -4.13 14.39 -8.17
N CYS A 127 -2.85 14.81 -8.19
CA CYS A 127 -2.47 16.20 -7.92
C CYS A 127 -3.21 17.21 -8.81
N ASP A 128 -3.29 16.96 -10.12
CA ASP A 128 -4.00 17.85 -11.05
C ASP A 128 -5.49 17.95 -10.75
N ALA A 129 -6.14 16.81 -10.45
CA ALA A 129 -7.56 16.77 -10.12
C ALA A 129 -7.88 17.54 -8.83
N LEU A 130 -6.93 17.57 -7.89
CA LEU A 130 -7.05 18.28 -6.63
C LEU A 130 -6.49 19.71 -6.66
N GLY A 131 -5.83 20.11 -7.75
CA GLY A 131 -5.14 21.40 -7.85
C GLY A 131 -4.01 21.56 -6.82
N ILE A 132 -3.32 20.47 -6.47
CA ILE A 132 -2.28 20.46 -5.43
C ILE A 132 -0.89 20.45 -6.07
N VAL A 133 0.00 21.23 -5.48
CA VAL A 133 1.43 21.25 -5.77
C VAL A 133 2.16 20.74 -4.54
N PRO A 134 2.90 19.62 -4.61
CA PRO A 134 3.70 19.13 -3.48
C PRO A 134 4.70 20.20 -3.02
N THR A 135 4.88 20.32 -1.70
CA THR A 135 5.71 21.37 -1.09
C THR A 135 7.21 21.14 -1.29
N GLU A 136 7.64 19.89 -1.38
CA GLU A 136 9.03 19.48 -1.53
C GLU A 136 9.19 18.49 -2.70
N LYS A 137 10.41 18.43 -3.26
CA LYS A 137 10.75 17.45 -4.31
C LYS A 137 10.56 16.01 -3.83
N TYR A 138 10.77 15.75 -2.54
CA TYR A 138 10.52 14.47 -1.89
C TYR A 138 9.68 14.71 -0.65
N ALA A 139 8.36 14.55 -0.78
CA ALA A 139 7.39 14.87 0.25
C ALA A 139 7.59 14.01 1.50
N GLN A 140 7.39 14.63 2.66
CA GLN A 140 7.48 13.93 3.94
C GLN A 140 6.17 13.20 4.24
N GLY A 141 6.26 12.13 5.02
CA GLY A 141 5.13 11.27 5.38
C GLY A 141 3.86 12.02 5.81
N PRO A 142 3.93 13.07 6.66
CA PRO A 142 2.76 13.86 7.04
C PRO A 142 2.04 14.53 5.86
N GLU A 143 2.78 15.07 4.88
CA GLU A 143 2.19 15.66 3.67
C GLU A 143 1.49 14.59 2.82
N ILE A 144 2.13 13.44 2.64
CA ILE A 144 1.60 12.34 1.83
C ILE A 144 0.35 11.72 2.48
N PHE A 145 0.34 11.60 3.81
CA PHE A 145 -0.82 11.16 4.56
C PHE A 145 -1.97 12.17 4.44
N ALA A 146 -1.70 13.47 4.63
CA ALA A 146 -2.71 14.52 4.44
C ALA A 146 -3.28 14.53 3.01
N HIS A 147 -2.44 14.29 2.00
CA HIS A 147 -2.85 14.14 0.62
C HIS A 147 -3.78 12.93 0.41
N SER A 148 -3.48 11.79 1.04
CA SER A 148 -4.34 10.60 1.01
C SER A 148 -5.74 10.89 1.54
N GLN A 149 -5.83 11.59 2.68
CA GLN A 149 -7.11 12.01 3.25
C GLN A 149 -7.83 13.05 2.37
N HIS A 150 -7.08 13.93 1.69
CA HIS A 150 -7.66 14.89 0.76
C HIS A 150 -8.30 14.19 -0.44
N ILE A 151 -7.64 13.18 -1.02
CA ILE A 151 -8.25 12.33 -2.06
C ILE A 151 -9.54 11.69 -1.54
N ALA A 152 -9.49 11.05 -0.36
CA ALA A 152 -10.65 10.38 0.22
C ALA A 152 -11.84 11.33 0.43
N ARG A 153 -11.59 12.56 0.90
CA ARG A 153 -12.64 13.60 1.05
C ARG A 153 -13.16 14.10 -0.29
N HIS A 154 -12.28 14.38 -1.25
CA HIS A 154 -12.66 14.94 -2.54
C HIS A 154 -13.59 14.01 -3.34
N TYR A 155 -13.32 12.70 -3.30
CA TYR A 155 -14.13 11.69 -3.98
C TYR A 155 -15.20 11.05 -3.08
N ASP A 156 -15.42 11.59 -1.88
CA ASP A 156 -16.45 11.14 -0.93
C ASP A 156 -16.34 9.64 -0.57
N LEU A 157 -15.11 9.15 -0.43
CA LEU A 157 -14.82 7.72 -0.23
C LEU A 157 -15.08 7.23 1.20
N TYR A 158 -15.07 8.15 2.17
CA TYR A 158 -15.33 7.82 3.59
C TYR A 158 -16.70 7.18 3.81
N GLN A 159 -17.73 7.59 3.06
CA GLN A 159 -19.10 7.05 3.22
C GLN A 159 -19.18 5.55 2.91
N ASN A 160 -18.29 5.07 2.05
CA ASN A 160 -18.24 3.70 1.57
C ASN A 160 -17.11 2.88 2.23
N ALA A 161 -16.42 3.45 3.22
CA ALA A 161 -15.28 2.84 3.88
C ALA A 161 -15.69 2.11 5.17
N CYS A 162 -15.14 0.91 5.35
CA CYS A 162 -15.15 0.14 6.57
C CYS A 162 -13.72 0.13 7.11
N LEU A 163 -13.41 1.16 7.92
CA LEU A 163 -12.12 1.33 8.59
C LEU A 163 -12.04 0.42 9.82
N GLN A 164 -10.86 0.27 10.41
CA GLN A 164 -10.61 -0.58 11.58
C GLN A 164 -11.11 -2.02 11.39
N THR A 165 -11.02 -2.52 10.15
CA THR A 165 -11.63 -3.80 9.73
C THR A 165 -10.67 -4.54 8.82
N GLN A 166 -10.33 -5.78 9.19
CA GLN A 166 -9.43 -6.64 8.44
C GLN A 166 -10.23 -7.73 7.72
N VAL A 167 -10.00 -7.89 6.41
CA VAL A 167 -10.49 -9.05 5.67
C VAL A 167 -9.75 -10.31 6.12
N THR A 168 -10.49 -11.36 6.43
CA THR A 168 -9.96 -12.63 6.96
C THR A 168 -10.15 -13.81 6.00
N ASP A 169 -11.10 -13.72 5.06
CA ASP A 169 -11.43 -14.80 4.12
C ASP A 169 -12.03 -14.22 2.83
N LEU A 170 -11.68 -14.82 1.69
CA LEU A 170 -12.29 -14.54 0.39
C LEU A 170 -12.60 -15.87 -0.30
N GLN A 171 -13.87 -16.08 -0.66
CA GLN A 171 -14.32 -17.27 -1.36
C GLN A 171 -15.15 -16.87 -2.57
N TRP A 172 -14.87 -17.46 -3.73
CA TRP A 172 -15.71 -17.29 -4.90
C TRP A 172 -16.92 -18.23 -4.81
N ASP A 173 -18.13 -17.70 -4.88
CA ASP A 173 -19.34 -18.49 -5.05
C ASP A 173 -19.66 -18.61 -6.54
N GLU A 174 -19.44 -19.81 -7.08
CA GLU A 174 -19.73 -20.13 -8.48
C GLU A 174 -21.22 -20.02 -8.83
N ALA A 175 -22.12 -20.33 -7.89
CA ALA A 175 -23.56 -20.31 -8.14
C ALA A 175 -24.08 -18.87 -8.16
N GLY A 176 -23.71 -18.07 -7.16
CA GLY A 176 -24.04 -16.65 -7.05
C GLY A 176 -23.24 -15.76 -8.01
N ARG A 177 -22.10 -16.23 -8.52
CA ARG A 177 -21.12 -15.49 -9.34
C ARG A 177 -20.64 -14.21 -8.65
N HIS A 178 -20.35 -14.30 -7.36
CA HIS A 178 -19.80 -13.21 -6.58
C HIS A 178 -18.74 -13.70 -5.58
N TRP A 179 -18.01 -12.75 -5.00
CA TRP A 179 -17.11 -13.04 -3.88
C TRP A 179 -17.86 -12.95 -2.55
N LEU A 180 -17.71 -13.97 -1.72
CA LEU A 180 -18.04 -13.96 -0.31
C LEU A 180 -16.80 -13.51 0.46
N ILE A 181 -16.92 -12.42 1.21
CA ILE A 181 -15.82 -11.81 1.95
C ILE A 181 -16.20 -11.78 3.43
N LYS A 182 -15.30 -12.26 4.29
CA LYS A 182 -15.46 -12.17 5.75
C LYS A 182 -14.42 -11.24 6.36
N THR A 183 -14.80 -10.65 7.48
CA THR A 183 -13.93 -9.74 8.23
C THR A 183 -13.76 -10.20 9.68
N ASP A 184 -12.82 -9.59 10.38
CA ASP A 184 -12.64 -9.74 11.83
C ASP A 184 -13.76 -9.08 12.67
N ARG A 185 -14.75 -8.45 12.02
CA ARG A 185 -15.89 -7.76 12.65
C ARG A 185 -17.25 -8.40 12.36
N GLY A 186 -17.25 -9.66 11.94
CA GLY A 186 -18.43 -10.39 11.46
C GLY A 186 -18.49 -10.38 9.95
#